data_AF-A0A2N5Z2T9-F1
#
_entry.id   AF-A0A2N5Z2T9-F1
#
_cell.length_a   1.000
_cell.length_b   1.000
_cell.length_c   1.000
_cell.angle_alpha   90.00
_cell.angle_beta   90.00
_cell.angle_gamma   90.00
#
_symmetry.space_group_name_H-M   'P 1'
#
loop_
_entity.id
_entity.type
_entity.pdbx_description
1 polymer ?
#
loop_
_entity_poly.entity_id
_entity_poly.type
_entity_poly.pdbx_seq_one_letter_code
_entity_poly.pdbx_strand_id
1 'polypeptide(L)'
;MSYPGDFYPSYLAIKAKGSTINESLQNVEKTWQEFLPAQPFDYFFMDEYFNNLHKSEMRTGKVLGIFSILALFIASLGLFGLSSFISEQRTKEIGIRKVMGSSISGILYLLSKQFTRWVLIANIIAWPIAYYLMDKWLLNFEYRIEINILLFLFAGLFSILIALATISFQTIKAASANPANSLRYE
;
A
#
# COMPACT_ATOMS: atom_id res chain seq x y z
N MET A 1 48.54 -9.59 1.29
CA MET A 1 48.83 -10.89 1.90
C MET A 1 48.03 -10.95 3.19
N SER A 2 46.89 -11.64 3.20
CA SER A 2 45.92 -11.65 4.31
C SER A 2 46.23 -12.82 5.23
N TYR A 3 46.51 -12.55 6.50
CA TYR A 3 46.68 -13.57 7.53
C TYR A 3 45.31 -14.05 8.01
N PRO A 4 45.10 -15.37 8.19
CA PRO A 4 43.89 -15.91 8.81
C PRO A 4 44.12 -15.99 10.32
N GLY A 5 43.33 -15.30 11.14
CA GLY A 5 43.33 -15.64 12.58
C GLY A 5 42.96 -14.56 13.61
N ASP A 6 42.90 -13.28 13.28
CA ASP A 6 42.64 -12.26 14.32
C ASP A 6 41.20 -11.74 14.24
N PHE A 7 40.31 -12.40 14.97
CA PHE A 7 39.00 -11.87 15.33
C PHE A 7 39.20 -10.76 16.37
N TYR A 8 39.69 -9.58 15.95
CA TYR A 8 39.58 -8.38 16.78
C TYR A 8 38.09 -8.12 16.96
N PRO A 9 37.52 -8.14 18.18
CA PRO A 9 36.16 -7.64 18.36
C PRO A 9 36.22 -6.15 18.03
N SER A 10 35.85 -5.80 16.80
CA SER A 10 35.98 -4.43 16.27
C SER A 10 35.09 -3.45 17.04
N TYR A 11 34.15 -4.00 17.85
CA TYR A 11 33.24 -3.27 18.70
C TYR A 11 32.95 -4.07 19.98
N LEU A 12 32.98 -3.40 21.13
CA LEU A 12 32.56 -3.95 22.42
C LEU A 12 31.12 -3.50 22.69
N ALA A 13 30.17 -4.43 22.73
CA ALA A 13 28.78 -4.12 23.04
C ALA A 13 28.56 -4.09 24.56
N ILE A 14 28.19 -2.92 25.09
CA ILE A 14 27.92 -2.73 26.52
C ILE A 14 26.44 -2.38 26.68
N LYS A 15 25.72 -3.18 27.48
CA LYS A 15 24.31 -2.92 27.80
C LYS A 15 24.21 -2.03 29.03
N ALA A 16 23.74 -0.80 28.86
CA ALA A 16 23.48 0.13 29.95
C ALA A 16 21.97 0.33 30.18
N LYS A 17 21.57 0.67 31.41
CA LYS A 17 20.18 0.98 31.76
C LYS A 17 19.90 2.46 31.45
N GLY A 18 18.75 2.75 30.82
CA GLY A 18 18.43 4.08 30.25
C GLY A 18 18.58 5.29 31.19
N SER A 19 18.43 5.10 32.50
CA SER A 19 18.55 6.16 33.51
C SER A 19 20.00 6.55 33.88
N THR A 20 21.00 5.74 33.51
CA THR A 20 22.41 5.91 33.92
C THR A 20 23.39 5.83 32.74
N ILE A 21 22.92 6.05 31.51
CA ILE A 21 23.73 5.92 30.29
C ILE A 21 24.96 6.85 30.34
N ASN A 22 24.78 8.12 30.71
CA ASN A 22 25.90 9.08 30.74
C ASN A 22 26.96 8.72 31.79
N GLU A 23 26.53 8.29 32.99
CA GLU A 23 27.44 7.85 34.05
C GLU A 23 28.16 6.55 33.67
N SER A 24 27.47 5.63 33.00
CA SER A 24 28.07 4.38 32.50
C SER A 24 29.10 4.67 31.41
N LEU A 25 28.81 5.63 30.52
CA LEU A 25 29.70 6.03 29.43
C LEU A 25 30.97 6.69 29.96
N GLN A 26 30.86 7.56 30.97
CA GLN A 26 32.02 8.16 31.65
C GLN A 26 32.88 7.11 32.36
N ASN A 27 32.27 6.14 33.03
CA ASN A 27 33.01 5.05 33.68
C ASN A 27 33.73 4.16 32.67
N VAL A 28 33.10 3.87 31.53
CA VAL A 28 33.69 3.09 30.45
C VAL A 28 34.83 3.87 29.80
N GLU A 29 34.66 5.16 29.51
CA GLU A 29 35.69 6.02 28.95
C GLU A 29 36.92 6.11 29.86
N LYS A 30 36.70 6.31 31.17
CA LYS A 30 37.79 6.35 32.16
C LYS A 30 38.56 5.03 32.22
N THR A 31 37.83 3.91 32.26
CA THR A 31 38.45 2.58 32.25
C THR A 31 39.21 2.35 30.94
N TRP A 32 38.66 2.78 29.80
CA TRP A 32 39.31 2.67 28.50
C TRP A 32 40.63 3.44 28.43
N GLN A 33 40.66 4.67 28.96
CA GLN A 33 41.86 5.50 29.02
C GLN A 33 42.93 4.93 29.97
N GLU A 34 42.54 4.24 31.05
CA GLU A 34 43.47 3.58 31.97
C GLU A 34 44.17 2.36 31.33
N PHE A 35 43.46 1.57 30.54
CA PHE A 35 44.00 0.35 29.92
C PHE A 35 44.63 0.58 28.54
N LEU A 36 44.12 1.55 27.76
CA LEU A 36 44.48 1.78 26.35
C LEU A 36 44.66 3.28 26.03
N PRO A 37 45.61 3.99 26.67
CA PRO A 37 45.77 5.45 26.53
C PRO A 37 46.19 5.91 25.11
N ALA A 38 46.72 5.00 24.28
CA ALA A 38 47.14 5.30 22.92
C ALA A 38 46.02 5.17 21.87
N GLN A 39 44.81 4.75 22.26
CA GLN A 39 43.67 4.61 21.34
C GLN A 39 42.53 5.57 21.70
N PRO A 40 41.99 6.34 20.72
CA PRO A 40 40.84 7.19 20.97
C PRO A 40 39.62 6.35 21.33
N PHE A 41 38.85 6.81 22.32
CA PHE A 41 37.58 6.20 22.68
C PHE A 41 36.53 6.61 21.64
N ASP A 42 36.18 5.68 20.75
CA ASP A 42 35.13 5.87 19.75
C ASP A 42 33.92 5.03 20.13
N TYR A 43 32.72 5.64 20.09
CA TYR A 43 31.49 4.98 20.49
C TYR A 43 30.34 5.43 19.60
N PHE A 44 29.37 4.54 19.41
CA PHE A 44 28.09 4.86 18.80
C PHE A 44 26.98 4.16 19.57
N PHE A 45 25.81 4.80 19.60
CA PHE A 45 24.64 4.16 20.16
C PHE A 45 24.08 3.14 19.18
N MET A 46 23.95 1.90 19.64
CA MET A 46 23.39 0.82 18.83
C MET A 46 21.95 1.15 18.37
N ASP A 47 21.18 1.85 19.21
CA ASP A 47 19.82 2.31 18.87
C ASP A 47 19.84 3.33 17.72
N GLU A 48 20.84 4.20 17.66
CA GLU A 48 20.98 5.19 16.59
C GLU A 48 21.42 4.53 15.28
N TYR A 49 22.31 3.54 15.36
CA TYR A 49 22.72 2.70 14.23
C TYR A 49 21.53 1.91 13.65
N PHE A 50 20.74 1.24 14.50
CA PHE A 50 19.52 0.54 14.09
C PHE A 50 18.47 1.49 13.52
N ASN A 51 18.28 2.66 14.14
CA ASN A 51 17.37 3.68 13.61
C ASN A 51 17.81 4.16 12.22
N ASN A 52 19.11 4.33 11.96
CA ASN A 52 19.59 4.72 10.65
C ASN A 52 19.36 3.64 9.59
N LEU A 53 19.53 2.36 9.96
CA LEU A 53 19.20 1.23 9.10
C LEU A 53 17.69 1.15 8.79
N HIS A 54 16.81 1.47 9.76
CA HIS A 54 15.36 1.43 9.56
C HIS A 54 14.78 2.69 8.90
N LYS A 55 15.51 3.81 8.91
CA LYS A 55 15.07 5.09 8.31
C LYS A 55 14.93 5.03 6.79
N SER A 56 15.71 4.20 6.09
CA SER A 56 15.56 3.97 4.64
C SER A 56 14.28 3.19 4.36
N GLU A 57 14.07 2.08 5.06
CA GLU A 57 12.89 1.22 4.93
C GLU A 57 11.58 1.98 5.20
N MET A 58 11.54 2.75 6.29
CA MET A 58 10.36 3.57 6.63
C MET A 58 10.09 4.68 5.60
N ARG A 59 11.13 5.24 4.97
CA ARG A 59 10.95 6.23 3.90
C ARG A 59 10.40 5.58 2.64
N THR A 60 10.96 4.44 2.24
CA THR A 60 10.47 3.68 1.09
C THR A 60 9.01 3.27 1.28
N GLY A 61 8.65 2.73 2.45
CA GLY A 61 7.28 2.38 2.79
C GLY A 61 6.31 3.57 2.71
N LYS A 62 6.71 4.75 3.20
CA LYS A 62 5.89 5.98 3.10
C LYS A 62 5.69 6.41 1.65
N VAL A 63 6.74 6.39 0.84
CA VAL A 63 6.66 6.77 -0.59
C VAL A 63 5.76 5.79 -1.35
N LEU A 64 5.93 4.48 -1.14
CA LEU A 64 5.07 3.45 -1.72
C LEU A 64 3.60 3.58 -1.27
N GLY A 65 3.38 3.93 0.00
CA GLY A 65 2.04 4.22 0.52
C GLY A 65 1.36 5.38 -0.22
N ILE A 66 2.08 6.49 -0.43
CA ILE A 66 1.56 7.64 -1.19
C ILE A 66 1.27 7.24 -2.64
N PHE A 67 2.20 6.53 -3.31
CA PHE A 67 1.97 6.04 -4.67
C PHE A 67 0.80 5.07 -4.77
N SER A 68 0.57 4.22 -3.76
CA SER A 68 -0.58 3.30 -3.72
C SER A 68 -1.90 4.07 -3.65
N ILE A 69 -1.96 5.12 -2.82
CA ILE A 69 -3.14 6.00 -2.73
C ILE A 69 -3.37 6.74 -4.06
N LEU A 70 -2.31 7.27 -4.67
CA LEU A 70 -2.41 7.94 -5.97
C LEU A 70 -2.85 6.98 -7.08
N ALA A 71 -2.28 5.77 -7.12
CA ALA A 71 -2.66 4.74 -8.08
C ALA A 71 -4.13 4.34 -7.92
N LEU A 72 -4.61 4.18 -6.69
CA LEU A 72 -6.02 3.92 -6.39
C LEU A 72 -6.92 5.07 -6.89
N PHE A 73 -6.50 6.31 -6.65
CA PHE A 73 -7.23 7.49 -7.11
C PHE A 73 -7.30 7.56 -8.64
N ILE A 74 -6.18 7.37 -9.33
CA ILE A 74 -6.13 7.34 -10.80
C ILE A 74 -6.96 6.19 -11.38
N ALA A 75 -6.89 5.00 -10.77
CA ALA A 75 -7.71 3.86 -11.18
C ALA A 75 -9.21 4.17 -11.04
N SER A 76 -9.61 4.86 -9.96
CA SER A 76 -11.00 5.30 -9.77
C SER A 76 -11.45 6.32 -10.82
N LEU A 77 -10.56 7.24 -11.22
CA LEU A 77 -10.83 8.18 -12.31
C LEU A 77 -10.96 7.47 -13.67
N GLY A 78 -10.15 6.45 -13.92
CA GLY A 78 -10.25 5.61 -15.12
C GLY A 78 -11.57 4.85 -15.17
N LEU A 79 -11.97 4.23 -14.05
CA LEU A 79 -13.27 3.56 -13.93
C LEU A 79 -14.43 4.55 -14.10
N PHE A 80 -14.31 5.74 -13.51
CA PHE A 80 -15.28 6.84 -13.66
C PHE A 80 -15.42 7.25 -15.13
N GLY A 81 -14.32 7.48 -15.83
CA GLY A 81 -14.33 7.84 -17.25
C GLY A 81 -14.97 6.75 -18.13
N LEU A 82 -14.59 5.49 -17.91
CA LEU A 82 -15.17 4.35 -18.63
C LEU A 82 -16.68 4.21 -18.36
N SER A 83 -17.09 4.33 -17.09
CA SER A 83 -18.50 4.25 -16.69
C SER A 83 -19.32 5.40 -17.27
N SER A 84 -18.78 6.62 -17.29
CA SER A 84 -19.44 7.78 -17.90
C SER A 84 -19.62 7.60 -19.41
N PHE A 85 -18.57 7.14 -20.10
CA PHE A 85 -18.63 6.86 -21.54
C PHE A 85 -19.64 5.75 -21.88
N ILE A 86 -19.66 4.66 -21.11
CA ILE A 86 -20.64 3.57 -21.30
C ILE A 86 -22.06 4.06 -21.04
N SER A 87 -22.26 4.90 -20.01
CA SER A 87 -23.55 5.50 -19.72
C SER A 87 -24.04 6.38 -20.87
N GLU A 88 -23.15 7.21 -21.43
CA GLU A 88 -23.46 8.10 -22.55
C GLU A 88 -23.81 7.30 -23.81
N GLN A 89 -23.02 6.28 -24.14
CA GLN A 89 -23.24 5.42 -25.30
C GLN A 89 -24.52 4.57 -25.18
N ARG A 90 -24.94 4.24 -23.94
CA ARG A 90 -26.17 3.48 -23.65
C ARG A 90 -27.36 4.36 -23.23
N THR A 91 -27.25 5.68 -23.32
CA THR A 91 -28.33 6.61 -22.91
C THR A 91 -29.63 6.33 -23.65
N LYS A 92 -29.58 5.96 -24.94
CA LYS A 92 -30.76 5.62 -25.74
C LYS A 92 -31.46 4.35 -25.25
N GLU A 93 -30.72 3.28 -24.95
CA GLU A 93 -31.29 2.03 -24.39
C GLU A 93 -31.86 2.23 -22.97
N ILE A 94 -31.16 3.00 -22.15
CA ILE A 94 -31.56 3.34 -20.77
C ILE A 94 -32.82 4.20 -20.78
N GLY A 95 -32.89 5.19 -21.69
CA GLY A 95 -34.06 6.04 -21.90
C GLY A 95 -35.29 5.23 -22.32
N ILE A 96 -35.16 4.34 -23.30
CA ILE A 96 -36.25 3.45 -23.75
C ILE A 96 -36.73 2.54 -22.60
N ARG A 97 -35.82 1.92 -21.84
CA ARG A 97 -36.19 1.08 -20.68
C ARG A 97 -36.87 1.87 -19.57
N LYS A 98 -36.48 3.12 -19.33
CA LYS A 98 -37.10 4.00 -18.32
C LYS A 98 -38.52 4.39 -18.71
N VAL A 99 -38.78 4.67 -20.00
CA VAL A 99 -40.14 4.93 -20.52
C VAL A 99 -41.00 3.65 -20.48
N MET A 100 -40.39 2.48 -20.69
CA MET A 100 -41.04 1.16 -20.55
C MET A 100 -41.23 0.71 -19.08
N GLY A 101 -40.99 1.58 -18.10
CA GLY A 101 -41.25 1.31 -16.67
C GLY A 101 -40.16 0.55 -15.91
N SER A 102 -38.95 0.38 -16.47
CA SER A 102 -37.86 -0.27 -15.73
C SER A 102 -37.39 0.62 -14.57
N SER A 103 -37.37 0.07 -13.36
CA SER A 103 -36.88 0.76 -12.17
C SER A 103 -35.37 1.03 -12.25
N ILE A 104 -34.95 2.14 -11.65
CA ILE A 104 -33.53 2.54 -11.52
C ILE A 104 -32.71 1.42 -10.83
N SER A 105 -33.34 0.65 -9.94
CA SER A 105 -32.74 -0.51 -9.27
C SER A 105 -32.38 -1.66 -10.20
N GLY A 106 -33.15 -1.90 -11.27
CA GLY A 106 -32.85 -2.94 -12.26
C GLY A 106 -31.61 -2.62 -13.09
N ILE A 107 -31.42 -1.33 -13.43
CA ILE A 107 -30.25 -0.84 -14.16
C ILE A 107 -29.00 -0.91 -13.27
N LEU A 108 -29.14 -0.48 -12.01
CA LEU A 108 -28.07 -0.56 -11.01
C LEU A 108 -27.61 -2.00 -10.79
N TYR A 109 -28.52 -2.96 -10.65
CA TYR A 109 -28.17 -4.36 -10.47
C TYR A 109 -27.43 -4.93 -11.69
N LEU A 110 -27.89 -4.63 -12.90
CA LEU A 110 -27.30 -5.15 -14.13
C LEU A 110 -25.87 -4.64 -14.34
N LEU A 111 -25.66 -3.33 -14.13
CA LEU A 111 -24.33 -2.70 -14.22
C LEU A 111 -23.41 -3.21 -13.11
N SER A 112 -23.87 -3.19 -11.86
CA SER A 112 -23.07 -3.64 -10.70
C SER A 112 -22.62 -5.10 -10.87
N LYS A 113 -23.50 -5.98 -11.37
CA LYS A 113 -23.17 -7.39 -11.62
C LYS A 113 -22.10 -7.56 -12.70
N GLN A 114 -22.19 -6.81 -13.81
CA GLN A 114 -21.19 -6.88 -14.88
C GLN A 114 -19.82 -6.43 -14.39
N PHE A 115 -19.74 -5.29 -13.69
CA PHE A 115 -18.49 -4.79 -13.16
C PHE A 115 -17.92 -5.67 -12.05
N THR A 116 -18.75 -6.17 -11.13
CA THR A 116 -18.29 -7.09 -10.08
C THR A 116 -17.63 -8.34 -10.68
N ARG A 117 -18.19 -8.88 -11.77
CA ARG A 117 -17.57 -10.01 -12.48
C ARG A 117 -16.18 -9.67 -13.00
N TRP A 118 -16.00 -8.50 -13.62
CA TRP A 118 -14.70 -8.06 -14.11
C TRP A 118 -13.70 -7.79 -12.98
N VAL A 119 -14.14 -7.19 -11.88
CA VAL A 119 -13.32 -6.95 -10.69
C VAL A 119 -12.87 -8.27 -10.05
N LEU A 120 -13.73 -9.28 -10.02
CA LEU A 120 -13.37 -10.62 -9.52
C LEU A 120 -12.30 -11.28 -10.41
N ILE A 121 -12.46 -11.23 -11.73
CA ILE A 121 -11.46 -11.76 -12.67
C ILE A 121 -10.13 -11.02 -12.48
N ALA A 122 -10.16 -9.69 -12.35
CA ALA A 122 -8.97 -8.90 -12.09
C ALA A 122 -8.28 -9.31 -10.78
N ASN A 123 -9.03 -9.54 -9.69
CA ASN A 123 -8.47 -10.02 -8.42
C ASN A 123 -7.81 -11.40 -8.54
N ILE A 124 -8.47 -12.34 -9.23
CA ILE A 124 -7.93 -13.70 -9.45
C ILE A 124 -6.57 -13.66 -10.17
N ILE A 125 -6.39 -12.72 -11.10
CA ILE A 125 -5.13 -12.55 -11.82
C ILE A 125 -4.12 -11.74 -10.98
N ALA A 126 -4.58 -10.71 -10.27
CA ALA A 126 -3.72 -9.83 -9.50
C ALA A 126 -3.09 -10.52 -8.28
N TRP A 127 -3.83 -11.38 -7.57
CA TRP A 127 -3.34 -12.07 -6.37
C TRP A 127 -2.08 -12.92 -6.60
N PRO A 128 -2.02 -13.85 -7.58
CA PRO A 128 -0.81 -14.65 -7.81
C PRO A 128 0.37 -13.78 -8.26
N ILE A 129 0.12 -12.76 -9.08
CA ILE A 129 1.17 -11.83 -9.53
C ILE A 129 1.73 -11.04 -8.33
N ALA A 130 0.86 -10.50 -7.49
CA ALA A 130 1.23 -9.76 -6.29
C ALA A 130 1.97 -10.65 -5.28
N TYR A 131 1.50 -11.89 -5.07
CA TYR A 131 2.17 -12.87 -4.22
C TYR A 131 3.59 -13.15 -4.73
N TYR A 132 3.75 -13.43 -6.02
CA TYR A 132 5.07 -13.71 -6.61
C TYR A 132 6.05 -12.53 -6.47
N LEU A 133 5.57 -11.31 -6.74
CA LEU A 133 6.37 -10.10 -6.59
C LEU A 133 6.78 -9.85 -5.14
N MET A 134 5.85 -10.01 -4.20
CA MET A 134 6.12 -9.84 -2.76
C MET A 134 7.08 -10.90 -2.24
N ASP A 135 6.90 -12.16 -2.62
CA ASP A 135 7.79 -13.26 -2.23
C ASP A 135 9.22 -12.99 -2.71
N LYS A 136 9.39 -12.66 -4.00
CA LYS A 136 10.68 -12.26 -4.59
C LYS A 136 11.32 -11.06 -3.89
N TRP A 137 10.51 -10.09 -3.49
CA TRP A 137 11.00 -8.89 -2.80
C TRP A 137 11.45 -9.22 -1.37
N LEU A 138 10.67 -10.02 -0.64
CA LEU A 138 10.97 -10.46 0.73
C LEU A 138 12.21 -11.33 0.85
N LEU A 139 12.64 -12.01 -0.23
CA LEU A 139 13.90 -12.77 -0.23
C LEU A 139 15.15 -11.90 0.02
N ASN A 140 15.08 -10.59 -0.19
CA ASN A 140 16.19 -9.68 0.09
C ASN A 140 16.30 -9.30 1.57
N PHE A 141 15.37 -9.76 2.42
CA PHE A 141 15.32 -9.44 3.84
C PHE A 141 15.58 -10.69 4.69
N GLU A 142 16.51 -10.56 5.63
CA GLU A 142 16.90 -11.64 6.55
C GLU A 142 15.78 -11.96 7.56
N TYR A 143 14.97 -10.96 7.91
CA TYR A 143 13.72 -11.11 8.66
C TYR A 143 12.53 -10.88 7.72
N ARG A 144 11.81 -11.95 7.37
CA ARG A 144 10.67 -11.91 6.45
C ARG A 144 9.34 -12.07 7.18
N ILE A 145 8.33 -11.30 6.75
CA ILE A 145 6.96 -11.44 7.21
C ILE A 145 6.28 -12.54 6.38
N GLU A 146 5.53 -13.43 7.02
CA GLU A 146 4.72 -14.41 6.31
C GLU A 146 3.56 -13.72 5.59
N ILE A 147 3.45 -13.94 4.28
CA ILE A 147 2.37 -13.40 3.47
C ILE A 147 1.07 -14.12 3.83
N ASN A 148 0.19 -13.46 4.58
CA ASN A 148 -1.10 -14.03 4.98
C ASN A 148 -2.14 -13.90 3.85
N ILE A 149 -2.78 -15.02 3.47
CA ILE A 149 -3.84 -15.04 2.45
C ILE A 149 -5.03 -14.11 2.79
N LEU A 150 -5.27 -13.86 4.09
CA LEU A 150 -6.33 -12.97 4.57
C LEU A 150 -6.14 -11.53 4.07
N LEU A 151 -4.90 -11.06 3.89
CA LEU A 151 -4.64 -9.72 3.35
C LEU A 151 -5.18 -9.58 1.92
N PHE A 152 -5.05 -10.61 1.09
CA PHE A 152 -5.60 -10.60 -0.27
C PHE A 152 -7.13 -10.60 -0.26
N LEU A 153 -7.74 -11.36 0.65
CA LEU A 153 -9.20 -11.35 0.82
C LEU A 153 -9.71 -9.97 1.25
N PHE A 154 -9.08 -9.34 2.24
CA PHE A 154 -9.44 -7.99 2.67
C PHE A 154 -9.24 -6.96 1.54
N ALA A 155 -8.11 -7.01 0.82
CA ALA A 155 -7.84 -6.13 -0.30
C ALA A 155 -8.85 -6.32 -1.45
N GLY A 156 -9.21 -7.57 -1.76
CA GLY A 156 -10.23 -7.89 -2.77
C GLY A 156 -11.62 -7.40 -2.36
N LEU A 157 -12.01 -7.59 -1.10
CA LEU A 157 -13.27 -7.07 -0.57
C LEU A 157 -13.31 -5.54 -0.63
N PHE A 158 -12.21 -4.87 -0.26
CA PHE A 158 -12.09 -3.42 -0.32
C PHE A 158 -12.17 -2.90 -1.76
N SER A 159 -11.52 -3.58 -2.71
CA SER A 159 -11.59 -3.28 -4.14
C SER A 159 -13.03 -3.38 -4.68
N ILE A 160 -13.76 -4.44 -4.32
CA ILE A 160 -15.17 -4.61 -4.69
C ILE A 160 -16.03 -3.49 -4.09
N LEU A 161 -15.83 -3.14 -2.83
CA LEU A 161 -16.57 -2.06 -2.17
C LEU A 161 -16.37 -0.72 -2.89
N ILE A 162 -15.13 -0.37 -3.25
CA ILE A 162 -14.81 0.86 -3.99
C ILE A 162 -15.47 0.85 -5.37
N ALA A 163 -15.37 -0.25 -6.10
CA ALA A 163 -15.99 -0.38 -7.42
C ALA A 163 -17.51 -0.21 -7.34
N LEU A 164 -18.16 -0.92 -6.41
CA LEU A 164 -19.61 -0.83 -6.19
C LEU A 164 -20.04 0.57 -5.78
N ALA A 165 -19.31 1.23 -4.87
CA ALA A 165 -19.61 2.60 -4.46
C ALA A 165 -19.52 3.58 -5.64
N THR A 166 -18.47 3.47 -6.44
CA THR A 166 -18.23 4.33 -7.61
C THR A 166 -19.34 4.16 -8.66
N ILE A 167 -19.69 2.92 -8.99
CA ILE A 167 -20.71 2.61 -10.00
C ILE A 167 -22.10 2.98 -9.51
N SER A 168 -22.39 2.73 -8.23
CA SER A 168 -23.69 3.10 -7.64
C SER A 168 -23.89 4.60 -7.69
N PHE A 169 -22.89 5.38 -7.28
CA PHE A 169 -22.92 6.83 -7.37
C PHE A 169 -23.15 7.32 -8.80
N GLN A 170 -22.42 6.78 -9.78
CA GLN A 170 -22.55 7.19 -11.18
C GLN A 170 -23.90 6.80 -11.78
N THR A 171 -24.39 5.60 -11.50
CA THR A 171 -25.66 5.09 -12.03
C THR A 171 -26.82 5.90 -11.45
N ILE A 172 -26.80 6.21 -10.16
CA ILE A 172 -27.82 7.06 -9.53
C ILE A 172 -27.77 8.46 -10.13
N LYS A 173 -26.58 9.04 -10.28
CA LYS A 173 -26.41 10.37 -10.89
C LYS A 173 -26.96 10.40 -12.33
N ALA A 174 -26.59 9.44 -13.17
CA ALA A 174 -27.07 9.32 -14.54
C ALA A 174 -28.59 9.04 -14.62
N ALA A 175 -29.12 8.20 -13.74
CA ALA A 175 -30.55 7.89 -13.70
C ALA A 175 -31.41 9.04 -13.15
N SER A 176 -30.86 9.87 -12.26
CA SER A 176 -31.50 11.06 -11.69
C SER A 176 -31.46 12.27 -12.63
N ALA A 177 -30.57 12.27 -13.63
CA ALA A 177 -30.55 13.29 -14.67
C ALA A 177 -31.90 13.29 -15.42
N ASN A 178 -32.52 14.46 -15.48
CA ASN A 178 -33.88 14.62 -15.98
C ASN A 178 -33.90 14.37 -17.50
N PRO A 179 -34.64 13.36 -18.01
CA PRO A 179 -34.61 12.96 -19.42
C PRO A 179 -35.08 14.06 -20.40
N ALA A 180 -35.77 15.09 -19.91
CA ALA A 180 -36.16 16.26 -20.69
C ALA A 180 -34.96 17.12 -21.15
N ASN A 181 -33.82 17.09 -20.44
CA ASN A 181 -32.62 17.85 -20.85
C ASN A 181 -31.78 17.09 -21.88
N SER A 182 -31.83 15.75 -21.92
CA SER A 182 -31.12 14.93 -22.91
C SER A 182 -31.76 14.94 -24.30
N LEU A 183 -33.01 15.42 -24.43
CA LEU A 183 -33.72 15.56 -25.70
C LEU A 183 -33.67 16.98 -26.28
N ARG A 184 -33.08 17.95 -25.55
CA ARG A 184 -32.98 19.36 -25.97
C ARG A 184 -31.56 19.77 -26.41
N TYR A 185 -30.68 18.78 -26.57
CA TYR A 185 -29.31 18.94 -27.08
C TYR A 185 -29.13 18.32 -28.48
N GLU A 186 -30.23 18.03 -29.17
CA GLU A 186 -30.36 18.30 -30.61
C GLU A 186 -31.03 19.66 -30.78
#